data_AF-A0A183L7Z2-F1
#
_entry.id   AF-A0A183L7Z2-F1
#
_cell.length_a   1.000
_cell.length_b   1.000
_cell.length_c   1.000
_cell.angle_alpha   90.00
_cell.angle_beta   90.00
_cell.angle_gamma   90.00
#
_symmetry.space_group_name_H-M   'P 1'
#
loop_
_entity.id
_entity.type
_entity.pdbx_description
1 polymer ?
#
loop_
_entity_poly.entity_id
_entity_poly.type
_entity_poly.pdbx_seq_one_letter_code
_entity_poly.pdbx_strand_id
1 'polypeptide(L)' 'MKDAVDAQLQDQQSGFLKDRSSTDQIATLPIIVEQSVEWNSSLYINFIDYEEAFDSVDRRTLWKLL' A
#
# COMPACT_ATOMS: atom_id res chain seq x y z
N MET A 1 -15.07 0.58 15.02
CA MET A 1 -13.99 1.34 14.34
C MET A 1 -13.20 0.43 13.42
N LYS A 2 -12.61 -0.67 13.92
CA LYS A 2 -11.88 -1.66 13.12
C LYS A 2 -12.63 -2.15 11.87
N ASP A 3 -13.87 -2.62 12.01
CA ASP A 3 -14.64 -3.15 10.87
C ASP A 3 -14.99 -2.09 9.81
N ALA A 4 -15.06 -0.81 10.20
CA ALA A 4 -15.34 0.30 9.28
C ALA A 4 -14.08 0.78 8.54
N VAL A 5 -12.92 0.71 9.21
CA VAL A 5 -11.61 1.03 8.62
C VAL A 5 -11.16 -0.09 7.69
N ASP A 6 -11.31 -1.35 8.10
CA ASP A 6 -10.97 -2.52 7.31
C ASP A 6 -11.83 -2.59 6.02
N ALA A 7 -13.09 -2.15 6.07
CA ALA A 7 -13.96 -2.06 4.89
C ALA A 7 -13.61 -0.89 3.93
N GLN A 8 -12.89 0.12 4.41
CA GLN A 8 -12.48 1.28 3.60
C GLN A 8 -11.03 1.16 3.09
N LEU A 9 -10.24 0.25 3.66
CA LEU A 9 -8.87 0.03 3.21
C LEU A 9 -8.85 -0.60 1.82
N GLN A 10 -7.95 -0.12 0.96
CA GLN A 10 -7.79 -0.69 -0.36
C GLN A 10 -7.20 -2.10 -0.29
N ASP A 11 -7.64 -2.96 -1.20
CA ASP A 11 -7.09 -4.31 -1.36
C ASP A 11 -5.60 -4.33 -1.71
N GLN A 12 -5.02 -3.19 -2.10
CA GLN A 12 -3.59 -3.07 -2.35
C GLN A 12 -2.77 -2.77 -1.10
N GLN A 13 -3.39 -2.31 0.00
CA GLN A 13 -2.67 -2.07 1.25
C GLN A 13 -2.36 -3.40 1.94
N SER A 14 -1.10 -3.62 2.33
CA SER A 14 -0.67 -4.80 3.10
C SER A 14 -0.16 -4.42 4.50
N GLY A 15 0.33 -3.19 4.66
CA GLY A 15 0.90 -2.69 5.90
C GLY A 15 -0.14 -2.56 7.01
N PHE A 16 0.19 -3.05 8.20
CA PHE A 16 -0.61 -2.98 9.42
C PHE A 16 -2.01 -3.63 9.34
N LEU A 17 -2.26 -4.45 8.31
CA LEU A 17 -3.48 -5.24 8.19
C LEU A 17 -3.30 -6.63 8.81
N LYS A 18 -4.35 -7.09 9.50
CA LYS A 18 -4.37 -8.45 10.02
C LYS A 18 -4.39 -9.44 8.85
N ASP A 19 -3.61 -10.51 8.97
CA ASP A 19 -3.56 -11.61 8.01
C ASP A 19 -3.01 -11.22 6.61
N ARG A 20 -2.33 -10.06 6.48
CA ARG A 20 -1.57 -9.67 5.29
C ARG A 20 -0.09 -9.47 5.61
N SER A 21 0.78 -9.96 4.72
CA SER A 21 2.25 -9.85 4.84
C SER A 21 2.83 -8.99 3.72
N SER A 22 3.93 -8.28 4.01
CA SER A 22 4.72 -7.58 2.98
C SER A 22 5.34 -8.54 1.96
N THR A 23 5.47 -9.83 2.29
CA THR A 23 6.02 -10.86 1.39
C THR A 23 5.24 -10.94 0.08
N ASP A 24 3.91 -10.85 0.14
CA ASP A 24 3.06 -10.98 -1.05
C ASP A 24 3.26 -9.78 -1.99
N GLN A 25 3.38 -8.56 -1.44
CA GLN A 25 3.69 -7.37 -2.24
C GLN A 25 5.09 -7.42 -2.84
N ILE A 26 6.09 -7.89 -2.09
CA ILE A 26 7.46 -8.04 -2.60
C ILE A 26 7.51 -9.06 -3.75
N ALA A 27 6.74 -10.15 -3.65
CA ALA A 27 6.64 -11.16 -4.71
C ALA A 27 5.81 -10.68 -5.91
N THR A 28 4.88 -9.73 -5.71
CA THR A 28 4.04 -9.19 -6.78
C THR A 28 4.84 -8.34 -7.78
N LEU A 29 5.81 -7.55 -7.30
CA LEU A 29 6.65 -6.71 -8.16
C LEU A 29 7.39 -7.48 -9.28
N PRO A 30 8.15 -8.57 -9.00
CA PRO A 30 8.81 -9.33 -10.05
C PRO A 30 7.81 -9.97 -11.02
N ILE A 31 6.64 -10.43 -10.54
CA ILE A 31 5.59 -10.98 -11.41
C ILE A 31 5.10 -9.92 -12.41
N ILE A 32 4.82 -8.69 -11.96
CA ILE A 32 4.40 -7.60 -12.85
C ILE A 32 5.49 -7.26 -13.87
N VAL A 33 6.75 -7.24 -13.45
CA VAL A 33 7.89 -6.98 -14.34
C VAL A 33 8.00 -8.08 -15.40
N GLU A 34 8.01 -9.35 -15.00
CA GLU A 34 8.08 -10.51 -15.91
C GLU A 34 6.94 -10.48 -16.93
N GLN A 35 5.71 -10.20 -16.48
CA GLN A 35 4.56 -10.12 -17.35
C GLN A 35 4.65 -8.92 -18.32
N SER A 36 5.16 -7.76 -17.89
CA SER A 36 5.36 -6.65 -18.81
C SER A 36 6.33 -6.98 -19.95
N VAL A 37 7.38 -7.76 -19.66
CA VAL A 37 8.36 -8.24 -20.65
C VAL A 37 7.71 -9.26 -21.58
N GLU A 38 6.97 -10.24 -21.04
CA GLU A 38 6.28 -11.27 -21.82
C GLU A 38 5.30 -10.66 -22.84
N TRP A 39 4.56 -9.63 -22.44
CA TRP A 39 3.54 -8.98 -23.28
C TRP A 39 4.07 -7.78 -24.06
N ASN A 40 5.39 -7.54 -24.06
CA ASN A 40 6.05 -6.39 -24.70
C ASN A 40 5.34 -5.05 -24.39
N SER A 41 4.92 -4.89 -23.13
CA SER A 41 4.17 -3.74 -22.64
C SER A 41 5.09 -2.79 -21.88
N SER A 42 4.92 -1.48 -22.08
CA SER A 42 5.69 -0.49 -21.31
C SER A 42 5.29 -0.50 -19.84
N LEU A 43 6.26 -0.60 -18.95
CA LEU A 43 6.08 -0.54 -17.50
C LEU A 43 6.92 0.58 -16.89
N TYR A 44 6.30 1.37 -16.01
CA TYR A 44 6.97 2.41 -15.22
C TYR A 44 6.72 2.14 -13.74
N ILE A 45 7.79 2.15 -12.94
CA ILE A 45 7.73 1.90 -11.49
C ILE A 45 8.28 3.12 -10.77
N ASN A 46 7.58 3.58 -9.74
CA ASN A 46 8.05 4.63 -8.85
C ASN A 46 7.99 4.17 -7.40
N PHE A 47 9.01 4.51 -6.63
CA PHE A 47 9.03 4.30 -5.18
C PHE A 47 8.63 5.60 -4.49
N ILE A 48 7.61 5.53 -3.64
CA ILE A 48 7.11 6.67 -2.87
C ILE A 48 7.30 6.32 -1.40
N ASP A 49 7.95 7.22 -0.66
CA ASP A 49 8.12 7.14 0.78
C ASP A 49 7.80 8.49 1.40
N TYR A 50 7.30 8.48 2.64
CA TYR A 50 6.94 9.68 3.38
C TYR A 50 7.98 9.95 4.46
N GLU A 51 8.59 11.14 4.43
CA GLU A 51 9.48 11.60 5.49
C GLU A 51 8.69 11.75 6.81
N GLU A 52 9.16 11.09 7.87
CA GLU A 52 8.55 11.12 9.21
C GLU A 52 7.03 10.89 9.18
N ALA A 53 6.59 9.80 8.51
CA ALA A 53 5.19 9.53 8.18
C ALA A 53 4.21 9.57 9.38
N PHE A 54 4.66 9.24 10.59
CA PHE A 54 3.81 9.30 11.79
C PHE A 54 3.79 10.70 12.44
N ASP A 55 4.92 11.42 12.41
CA ASP A 55 5.05 12.74 13.02
C ASP A 55 4.47 13.86 12.13
N SER A 56 4.41 13.63 10.82
CA SER A 56 3.85 14.59 9.84
C SER A 56 2.32 14.62 9.77
N VAL A 57 1.61 13.72 10.48
CA VAL A 57 0.14 13.67 10.46
C VAL A 57 -0.48 14.81 11.27
N ASP A 58 -1.37 15.61 10.66
CA ASP A 58 -2.15 16.62 11.37
C ASP A 58 -3.12 15.97 12.36
N ARG A 59 -2.78 16.08 13.66
CA ARG A 59 -3.54 15.47 14.75
C ARG A 59 -5.01 15.93 14.79
N ARG A 60 -5.30 17.18 14.44
CA ARG A 60 -6.69 17.70 14.46
C ARG A 60 -7.55 17.02 13.40
N THR A 61 -6.98 16.78 12.22
CA THR A 61 -7.63 16.06 11.12
C THR A 61 -7.80 14.60 11.49
N LEU A 62 -6.77 13.97 12.05
CA LEU A 62 -6.84 12.58 12.51
C LEU A 62 -7.98 12.36 13.52
N TRP A 63 -8.11 13.23 14.53
CA TRP A 63 -9.19 13.14 15.52
C TRP A 63 -10.60 13.36 14.97
N LYS A 64 -10.75 14.01 13.81
CA LYS A 64 -12.05 14.14 13.14
C LYS A 64 -12.41 12.91 12.30
N LEU A 65 -11.40 12.15 11.88
CA LEU A 65 -11.56 10.96 11.04
C LEU A 65 -11.76 9.68 11.88
N LEU A 66 -11.25 9.65 13.11
CA LEU A 66 -11.50 8.62 14.11
C LEU A 66 -12.84 8.85 14.82
#